data_AF-A0A284VRY5-F1
#
_entry.id   AF-A0A284VRY5-F1
#
_cell.length_a   1.000
_cell.length_b   1.000
_cell.length_c   1.000
_cell.angle_alpha   90.00
_cell.angle_beta   90.00
_cell.angle_gamma   90.00
#
_symmetry.space_group_name_H-M   'P 1'
#
loop_
_entity.id
_entity.type
_entity.pdbx_description
1 polymer ?
#
loop_
_entity_poly.entity_id
_entity_poly.type
_entity_poly.pdbx_seq_one_letter_code
_entity_poly.pdbx_strand_id
1 'polypeptide(L)'
;MVMKEERIIVTFETDVLRARRAGREMAHSLGFDEIGAGEIETAISELATNLIKHAAKYGEIILIPLNDEGRTGIEVRSEDKGRGIKNIEMAMKEGGSTAGTLGIGLSGVKRLMDEFSIESQAGKGTTVVARKWLLKDASQGMKFSVFARPRIGEDVSGDAYFIKRFSSYVIFSVIDVLGHGRDAHDVALSVLKILEDNYTEPLAKIIDICHTGLRHTRGAAMALCRVNFKLKKFEHVGIGNVETRVFGATEPVEPFFFNGTLGMAMENYRVIEYPYIEGMAIVLFSDGISRRFDLSQQMLTKTPQEIAKFIFDNYARDTDDATVLVAK
;
A
#
# COMPACT_ATOMS: atom_id res chain seq x y z
N MET A 1 -26.39 1.34 15.15
CA MET A 1 -27.39 1.62 14.09
C MET A 1 -27.37 0.42 13.15
N VAL A 2 -28.50 -0.25 12.88
CA VAL A 2 -28.52 -1.34 11.89
C VAL A 2 -28.42 -0.68 10.52
N MET A 3 -27.26 -0.79 9.86
CA MET A 3 -27.10 -0.33 8.48
C MET A 3 -27.95 -1.22 7.59
N LYS A 4 -28.84 -0.62 6.80
CA LYS A 4 -29.76 -1.33 5.91
C LYS A 4 -29.25 -1.24 4.47
N GLU A 5 -29.68 -2.19 3.63
CA GLU A 5 -29.50 -2.06 2.19
C GLU A 5 -30.15 -0.78 1.67
N GLU A 6 -29.54 -0.18 0.66
CA GLU A 6 -30.06 1.01 -0.03
C GLU A 6 -30.26 0.70 -1.50
N ARG A 7 -31.44 1.05 -2.03
CA ARG A 7 -31.84 0.77 -3.41
C ARG A 7 -32.12 2.07 -4.15
N ILE A 8 -31.51 2.21 -5.31
CA ILE A 8 -31.54 3.44 -6.09
C ILE A 8 -31.91 3.08 -7.52
N ILE A 9 -33.10 3.53 -7.94
CA ILE A 9 -33.55 3.38 -9.32
C ILE A 9 -32.75 4.35 -10.18
N VAL A 10 -32.15 3.85 -11.26
CA VAL A 10 -31.36 4.63 -12.20
C VAL A 10 -32.12 4.73 -13.52
N THR A 11 -32.56 5.95 -13.83
CA THR A 11 -33.23 6.28 -15.10
C THR A 11 -32.52 7.42 -15.83
N PHE A 12 -31.98 8.39 -15.09
CA PHE A 12 -31.34 9.59 -15.64
C PHE A 12 -29.95 9.81 -15.03
N GLU A 13 -29.15 10.69 -15.64
CA GLU A 13 -27.78 11.01 -15.16
C GLU A 13 -27.76 11.54 -13.72
N THR A 14 -28.81 12.24 -13.29
CA THR A 14 -28.95 12.71 -11.91
C THR A 14 -29.04 11.57 -10.89
N ASP A 15 -29.52 10.39 -11.28
CA ASP A 15 -29.58 9.22 -10.42
C ASP A 15 -28.19 8.59 -10.23
N VAL A 16 -27.28 8.75 -11.19
CA VAL A 16 -25.87 8.34 -11.06
C VAL A 16 -25.21 9.10 -9.92
N LEU A 17 -25.43 10.41 -9.86
CA LEU A 17 -24.89 11.26 -8.78
C LEU A 17 -25.44 10.86 -7.42
N ARG A 18 -26.74 10.50 -7.35
CA ARG A 18 -27.36 10.00 -6.11
C ARG A 18 -26.75 8.66 -5.68
N ALA A 19 -26.60 7.72 -6.61
CA ALA A 19 -26.00 6.42 -6.35
C ALA A 19 -24.55 6.53 -5.86
N ARG A 20 -23.76 7.39 -6.49
CA ARG A 20 -22.38 7.71 -6.07
C ARG A 20 -22.32 8.25 -4.66
N ARG A 21 -23.18 9.22 -4.35
CA ARG A 21 -23.22 9.84 -3.02
C ARG A 21 -23.61 8.84 -1.94
N ALA A 22 -24.66 8.05 -2.17
CA ALA A 22 -25.09 7.00 -1.25
C ALA A 22 -23.99 5.95 -1.02
N GLY A 23 -23.31 5.53 -2.09
CA GLY A 23 -22.17 4.60 -2.01
C GLY A 23 -21.03 5.15 -1.16
N ARG A 24 -20.66 6.41 -1.36
CA ARG A 24 -19.63 7.09 -0.56
C ARG A 24 -20.04 7.21 0.92
N GLU A 25 -21.26 7.65 1.19
CA GLU A 25 -21.79 7.77 2.57
C GLU A 25 -21.80 6.41 3.28
N MET A 26 -22.24 5.34 2.59
CA MET A 26 -22.21 3.98 3.12
C MET A 26 -20.78 3.49 3.36
N ALA A 27 -19.85 3.71 2.41
CA ALA A 27 -18.45 3.34 2.55
C ALA A 27 -17.82 4.00 3.79
N HIS A 28 -18.00 5.31 3.99
CA HIS A 28 -17.50 5.98 5.18
C HIS A 28 -18.13 5.45 6.47
N SER A 29 -19.44 5.16 6.47
CA SER A 29 -20.11 4.57 7.64
C SER A 29 -19.59 3.17 7.99
N LEU A 30 -19.08 2.44 7.00
CA LEU A 30 -18.43 1.13 7.15
C LEU A 30 -16.96 1.25 7.55
N GLY A 31 -16.37 2.44 7.53
CA GLY A 31 -14.98 2.70 7.95
C GLY A 31 -13.95 2.75 6.81
N PHE A 32 -14.39 2.81 5.54
CA PHE A 32 -13.47 3.01 4.42
C PHE A 32 -12.85 4.42 4.44
N ASP A 33 -11.60 4.50 4.02
CA ASP A 33 -10.89 5.78 3.80
C ASP A 33 -11.33 6.46 2.49
N GLU A 34 -10.80 7.66 2.22
CA GLU A 34 -11.16 8.44 1.03
C GLU A 34 -10.84 7.73 -0.29
N ILE A 35 -9.79 6.90 -0.30
CA ILE A 35 -9.40 6.14 -1.49
C ILE A 35 -10.40 5.02 -1.72
N GLY A 36 -10.66 4.19 -0.72
CA GLY A 36 -11.64 3.11 -0.81
C GLY A 36 -13.04 3.63 -1.16
N ALA A 37 -13.45 4.75 -0.55
CA ALA A 37 -14.70 5.43 -0.90
C ALA A 37 -14.70 5.92 -2.36
N GLY A 38 -13.60 6.48 -2.86
CA GLY A 38 -13.45 6.90 -4.25
C GLY A 38 -13.47 5.75 -5.27
N GLU A 39 -12.88 4.60 -4.93
CA GLU A 39 -12.92 3.38 -5.75
C GLU A 39 -14.36 2.84 -5.88
N ILE A 40 -15.06 2.73 -4.75
CA ILE A 40 -16.47 2.32 -4.70
C ILE A 40 -17.34 3.29 -5.51
N GLU A 41 -17.14 4.60 -5.34
CA GLU A 41 -17.87 5.63 -6.06
C GLU A 41 -17.66 5.53 -7.59
N THR A 42 -16.42 5.31 -8.01
CA THR A 42 -16.07 5.14 -9.44
C THR A 42 -16.73 3.89 -10.01
N ALA A 43 -16.69 2.76 -9.27
CA ALA A 43 -17.37 1.53 -9.67
C ALA A 43 -18.89 1.72 -9.82
N ILE A 44 -19.53 2.42 -8.88
CA ILE A 44 -20.95 2.77 -8.95
C ILE A 44 -21.24 3.64 -10.17
N SER A 45 -20.39 4.63 -10.45
CA SER A 45 -20.56 5.53 -11.60
C SER A 45 -20.56 4.74 -12.92
N GLU A 46 -19.63 3.81 -13.09
CA GLU A 46 -19.55 2.96 -14.28
C GLU A 46 -20.76 2.02 -14.40
N LEU A 47 -21.16 1.37 -13.31
CA LEU A 47 -22.32 0.48 -13.30
C LEU A 47 -23.63 1.23 -13.59
N ALA A 48 -23.85 2.38 -12.95
CA ALA A 48 -25.05 3.19 -13.16
C ALA A 48 -25.10 3.81 -14.57
N THR A 49 -23.96 4.24 -15.11
CA THR A 49 -23.88 4.72 -16.50
C THR A 49 -24.20 3.61 -17.50
N ASN A 50 -23.77 2.37 -17.23
CA ASN A 50 -24.13 1.21 -18.05
C ASN A 50 -25.65 0.94 -18.02
N LEU A 51 -26.31 1.12 -16.88
CA LEU A 51 -27.78 1.01 -16.80
C LEU A 51 -28.47 2.01 -17.72
N ILE A 52 -28.06 3.28 -17.72
CA ILE A 52 -28.64 4.31 -18.61
C ILE A 52 -28.49 3.92 -20.09
N LYS A 53 -27.33 3.38 -20.48
CA LYS A 53 -27.04 3.05 -21.88
C LYS A 53 -27.70 1.76 -22.39
N HIS A 54 -27.95 0.80 -21.50
CA HIS A 54 -28.27 -0.58 -21.91
C HIS A 54 -29.57 -1.15 -21.33
N ALA A 55 -30.13 -0.56 -20.26
CA ALA A 55 -31.40 -0.99 -19.70
C ALA A 55 -32.56 -0.68 -20.66
N ALA A 56 -33.61 -1.50 -20.64
CA ALA A 56 -34.78 -1.30 -21.51
C ALA A 56 -35.71 -0.17 -21.05
N LYS A 57 -35.77 0.09 -19.74
CA LYS A 57 -36.62 1.14 -19.13
C LYS A 57 -35.92 1.82 -17.96
N TYR A 58 -35.48 1.03 -17.00
CA TYR A 58 -34.72 1.46 -15.83
C TYR A 58 -33.84 0.30 -15.37
N GLY A 59 -32.87 0.61 -14.53
CA GLY A 59 -32.13 -0.38 -13.73
C GLY A 59 -32.06 0.04 -12.28
N GLU A 60 -31.45 -0.80 -11.46
CA GLU A 60 -31.27 -0.54 -10.03
C GLU A 60 -29.81 -0.68 -9.64
N ILE A 61 -29.32 0.24 -8.81
CA ILE A 61 -28.12 0.06 -8.00
C ILE A 61 -28.58 -0.28 -6.57
N ILE A 62 -28.07 -1.39 -6.05
CA ILE A 62 -28.36 -1.89 -4.71
C ILE A 62 -27.03 -1.90 -3.95
N LEU A 63 -26.98 -1.17 -2.85
CA LEU A 63 -25.83 -1.08 -1.95
C LEU A 63 -26.12 -1.88 -0.69
N ILE A 64 -25.30 -2.88 -0.40
CA ILE A 64 -25.52 -3.81 0.71
C ILE A 64 -24.29 -3.79 1.62
N PRO A 65 -24.42 -3.38 2.90
CA PRO A 65 -23.33 -3.56 3.85
C PRO A 65 -23.12 -5.05 4.13
N LEU A 66 -21.89 -5.52 3.99
CA LEU A 66 -21.50 -6.90 4.23
C LEU A 66 -20.86 -7.03 5.61
N ASN A 67 -21.22 -8.09 6.32
CA ASN A 67 -20.51 -8.58 7.48
C ASN A 67 -20.40 -10.11 7.36
N ASP A 68 -19.24 -10.58 6.91
CA ASP A 68 -19.00 -11.99 6.61
C ASP A 68 -17.80 -12.48 7.42
N GLU A 69 -18.05 -13.41 8.35
CA GLU A 69 -17.00 -14.00 9.22
C GLU A 69 -16.09 -12.96 9.89
N GLY A 70 -16.64 -11.80 10.27
CA GLY A 70 -15.89 -10.71 10.89
C GLY A 70 -15.15 -9.79 9.92
N ARG A 71 -15.35 -9.93 8.60
CA ARG A 71 -14.96 -8.97 7.57
C ARG A 71 -16.10 -8.00 7.31
N THR A 72 -15.83 -6.71 7.39
CA THR A 72 -16.77 -5.66 6.98
C THR A 72 -16.56 -5.38 5.50
N GLY A 73 -17.62 -5.08 4.75
CA GLY A 73 -17.49 -4.71 3.35
C GLY A 73 -18.76 -4.05 2.80
N ILE A 74 -18.74 -3.78 1.50
CA ILE A 74 -19.90 -3.30 0.75
C ILE A 74 -20.03 -4.11 -0.54
N GLU A 75 -21.25 -4.57 -0.83
CA GLU A 75 -21.64 -5.08 -2.14
C GLU A 75 -22.34 -3.96 -2.91
N VAL A 76 -21.88 -3.73 -4.14
CA VAL A 76 -22.55 -2.91 -5.14
C VAL A 76 -23.12 -3.86 -6.17
N ARG A 77 -24.45 -3.93 -6.24
CA ARG A 77 -25.15 -4.75 -7.22
C ARG A 77 -25.88 -3.86 -8.22
N SER A 78 -25.74 -4.18 -9.49
CA SER A 78 -26.42 -3.52 -10.60
C SER A 78 -27.34 -4.52 -11.31
N GLU A 79 -28.62 -4.19 -11.46
CA GLU A 79 -29.63 -5.06 -12.07
C GLU A 79 -30.45 -4.31 -13.13
N ASP A 80 -30.61 -4.91 -14.31
CA ASP A 80 -31.49 -4.42 -15.36
C ASP A 80 -32.30 -5.55 -16.02
N LYS A 81 -33.42 -5.18 -16.66
CA LYS A 81 -34.24 -6.07 -17.52
C LYS A 81 -34.11 -5.70 -19.00
N GLY A 82 -32.94 -5.22 -19.39
CA GLY A 82 -32.60 -4.77 -20.73
C GLY A 82 -32.28 -5.91 -21.70
N ARG A 83 -31.56 -5.55 -22.76
CA ARG A 83 -31.21 -6.49 -23.85
C ARG A 83 -30.30 -7.63 -23.41
N GLY A 84 -29.63 -7.51 -22.27
CA GLY A 84 -28.58 -8.42 -21.84
C GLY A 84 -27.34 -8.37 -22.75
N ILE A 85 -26.32 -9.13 -22.37
CA ILE A 85 -25.01 -9.22 -23.03
C ILE A 85 -24.90 -10.61 -23.65
N LYS A 86 -24.81 -10.68 -24.98
CA LYS A 86 -24.73 -11.96 -25.71
C LYS A 86 -23.38 -12.67 -25.53
N ASN A 87 -22.29 -11.92 -25.45
CA ASN A 87 -20.94 -12.46 -25.26
C ASN A 87 -20.24 -11.66 -24.15
N ILE A 88 -20.29 -12.21 -22.94
CA ILE A 88 -19.71 -11.61 -21.74
C ILE A 88 -18.20 -11.48 -21.87
N GLU A 89 -17.51 -12.50 -22.40
CA GLU A 89 -16.05 -12.47 -22.58
C GLU A 89 -15.61 -11.30 -23.46
N MET A 90 -16.34 -11.04 -24.55
CA MET A 90 -16.05 -9.90 -25.43
C MET A 90 -16.31 -8.56 -24.74
N ALA A 91 -17.38 -8.45 -23.94
CA ALA A 91 -17.69 -7.23 -23.18
C ALA A 91 -16.68 -6.94 -22.06
N MET A 92 -15.96 -7.97 -21.59
CA MET A 92 -14.91 -7.87 -20.58
C MET A 92 -13.51 -7.57 -21.16
N LYS A 93 -13.30 -7.62 -22.48
CA LYS A 93 -12.04 -7.22 -23.13
C LYS A 93 -11.94 -5.69 -23.22
N GLU A 94 -10.75 -5.14 -22.99
CA GLU A 94 -10.49 -3.70 -23.14
C GLU A 94 -10.87 -3.23 -24.55
N GLY A 95 -11.67 -2.16 -24.63
CA GLY A 95 -12.17 -1.61 -25.90
C GLY A 95 -13.39 -2.33 -26.50
N GLY A 96 -13.96 -3.34 -25.85
CA GLY A 96 -15.11 -4.11 -26.35
C GLY A 96 -16.47 -3.39 -26.29
N SER A 97 -16.56 -2.20 -25.72
CA SER A 97 -17.81 -1.44 -25.64
C SER A 97 -18.07 -0.69 -26.96
N THR A 98 -19.14 -1.04 -27.64
CA THR A 98 -19.57 -0.43 -28.91
C THR A 98 -20.16 0.98 -28.77
N ALA A 99 -20.13 1.58 -27.57
CA ALA A 99 -20.85 2.82 -27.24
C ALA A 99 -19.95 3.98 -26.74
N GLY A 100 -18.78 4.16 -27.35
CA GLY A 100 -18.17 5.48 -27.55
C GLY A 100 -17.86 6.35 -26.33
N THR A 101 -17.43 5.80 -25.19
CA THR A 101 -16.85 6.58 -24.09
C THR A 101 -15.40 6.20 -23.83
N LEU A 102 -14.57 7.18 -23.46
CA LEU A 102 -13.18 7.05 -22.99
C LEU A 102 -13.01 6.23 -21.68
N GLY A 103 -14.05 5.51 -21.24
CA GLY A 103 -14.24 5.01 -19.88
C GLY A 103 -13.92 3.52 -19.69
N ILE A 104 -13.46 3.20 -18.50
CA ILE A 104 -12.75 1.98 -18.09
C ILE A 104 -13.68 0.74 -18.07
N GLY A 105 -15.00 0.94 -18.15
CA GLY A 105 -15.99 -0.11 -18.38
C GLY A 105 -16.08 -1.17 -17.26
N LEU A 106 -16.76 -2.29 -17.55
CA LEU A 106 -16.89 -3.41 -16.60
C LEU A 106 -15.54 -4.00 -16.16
N SER A 107 -14.51 -3.92 -17.01
CA SER A 107 -13.14 -4.30 -16.64
C SER A 107 -12.51 -3.34 -15.62
N GLY A 108 -12.83 -2.05 -15.68
CA GLY A 108 -12.50 -1.07 -14.65
C GLY A 108 -13.12 -1.39 -13.30
N VAL A 109 -14.42 -1.71 -13.28
CA VAL A 109 -15.12 -2.14 -12.05
C VAL A 109 -14.44 -3.37 -11.45
N LYS A 110 -14.12 -4.38 -12.28
CA LYS A 110 -13.41 -5.59 -11.83
C LYS A 110 -12.00 -5.29 -11.28
N ARG A 111 -11.32 -4.23 -11.72
CA ARG A 111 -10.01 -3.82 -11.20
C ARG A 111 -10.09 -3.08 -9.87
N LEU A 112 -11.13 -2.26 -9.69
CA LEU A 112 -11.31 -1.43 -8.50
C LEU A 112 -11.87 -2.22 -7.31
N MET A 113 -12.63 -3.28 -7.59
CA MET A 113 -13.35 -4.08 -6.60
C MET A 113 -12.60 -5.39 -6.31
N ASP A 114 -12.80 -5.97 -5.12
CA ASP A 114 -12.10 -7.19 -4.69
C ASP A 114 -12.73 -8.46 -5.27
N GLU A 115 -14.06 -8.47 -5.39
CA GLU A 115 -14.82 -9.55 -6.03
C GLU A 115 -15.73 -8.96 -7.10
N PHE A 116 -15.92 -9.72 -8.17
CA PHE A 116 -16.75 -9.33 -9.30
C PHE A 116 -17.37 -10.55 -9.97
N SER A 117 -18.70 -10.53 -10.14
CA SER A 117 -19.42 -11.49 -10.98
C SER A 117 -20.42 -10.77 -11.88
N ILE A 118 -20.68 -11.37 -13.03
CA ILE A 118 -21.64 -10.88 -14.00
C ILE A 118 -22.44 -12.05 -14.55
N GLU A 119 -23.76 -11.91 -14.51
CA GLU A 119 -24.70 -12.83 -15.09
C GLU A 119 -25.56 -12.06 -16.08
N SER A 120 -25.68 -12.57 -17.30
CA SER A 120 -26.47 -11.90 -18.33
C SER A 120 -27.08 -12.92 -19.27
N GLN A 121 -28.34 -12.71 -19.63
CA GLN A 121 -29.02 -13.51 -20.64
C GLN A 121 -29.65 -12.56 -21.66
N ALA A 122 -29.42 -12.85 -22.95
CA ALA A 122 -29.98 -12.08 -24.05
C ALA A 122 -31.52 -11.99 -23.93
N GLY A 123 -32.04 -10.76 -23.92
CA GLY A 123 -33.46 -10.45 -23.77
C GLY A 123 -34.03 -10.57 -22.36
N LYS A 124 -33.22 -10.91 -21.34
CA LYS A 124 -33.65 -10.98 -19.93
C LYS A 124 -32.97 -9.97 -19.01
N GLY A 125 -31.88 -9.35 -19.45
CA GLY A 125 -31.16 -8.32 -18.72
C GLY A 125 -29.81 -8.78 -18.18
N THR A 126 -29.21 -7.96 -17.31
CA THR A 126 -27.88 -8.18 -16.73
C THR A 126 -27.90 -7.93 -15.23
N THR A 127 -27.17 -8.76 -14.51
CA THR A 127 -26.87 -8.58 -13.09
C THR A 127 -25.35 -8.55 -12.93
N VAL A 128 -24.85 -7.50 -12.30
CA VAL A 128 -23.44 -7.37 -11.91
C VAL A 128 -23.36 -7.25 -10.41
N VAL A 129 -22.53 -8.08 -9.78
CA VAL A 129 -22.22 -7.99 -8.36
C VAL A 129 -20.75 -7.65 -8.23
N ALA A 130 -20.44 -6.57 -7.53
CA ALA A 130 -19.08 -6.20 -7.21
C ALA A 130 -18.95 -5.94 -5.71
N ARG A 131 -17.94 -6.49 -5.05
CA ARG A 131 -17.74 -6.33 -3.61
C ARG A 131 -16.40 -5.69 -3.32
N LYS A 132 -16.42 -4.81 -2.32
CA LYS A 132 -15.22 -4.23 -1.73
C LYS A 132 -15.21 -4.61 -0.25
N TRP A 133 -14.11 -5.17 0.21
CA TRP A 133 -13.93 -5.50 1.60
C TRP A 133 -13.19 -4.37 2.29
N LEU A 134 -13.71 -3.96 3.45
CA LEU A 134 -12.94 -3.14 4.36
C LEU A 134 -11.81 -4.03 4.85
N LEU A 135 -10.59 -3.71 4.44
CA LEU A 135 -9.42 -4.31 5.04
C LEU A 135 -9.40 -3.85 6.49
N LYS A 136 -9.87 -4.72 7.40
CA LYS A 136 -9.50 -4.59 8.82
C LYS A 136 -7.99 -4.53 8.82
N ASP A 137 -7.45 -3.43 9.34
CA ASP A 137 -6.06 -3.06 9.28
C ASP A 137 -5.09 -4.20 9.60
N ALA A 138 -4.76 -5.02 8.61
CA ALA A 138 -3.62 -5.91 8.68
C ALA A 138 -2.33 -5.07 8.75
N SER A 139 -2.38 -3.85 8.21
CA SER A 139 -1.35 -2.83 8.42
C SER A 139 -1.21 -2.43 9.89
N GLN A 140 -2.28 -2.26 10.68
CA GLN A 140 -2.21 -1.86 12.11
C GLN A 140 -1.56 -2.91 13.01
N GLY A 141 -1.49 -4.18 12.58
CA GLY A 141 -0.81 -5.23 13.32
C GLY A 141 0.67 -4.92 13.52
N MET A 142 1.36 -4.52 12.45
CA MET A 142 2.78 -4.19 12.52
C MET A 142 2.97 -2.81 13.15
N LYS A 143 3.59 -2.77 14.31
CA LYS A 143 3.93 -1.56 15.05
C LYS A 143 5.38 -1.16 14.75
N PHE A 144 5.64 0.14 14.83
CA PHE A 144 6.95 0.71 14.54
C PHE A 144 7.48 1.50 15.72
N SER A 145 8.79 1.49 15.91
CA SER A 145 9.50 2.46 16.75
C SER A 145 10.81 2.84 16.09
N VAL A 146 11.16 4.12 16.21
CA VAL A 146 12.40 4.65 15.69
C VAL A 146 13.12 5.39 16.81
N PHE A 147 14.42 5.16 16.94
CA PHE A 147 15.32 6.01 17.69
C PHE A 147 16.38 6.52 16.73
N ALA A 148 16.53 7.85 16.69
CA ALA A 148 17.47 8.53 15.82
C ALA A 148 18.15 9.66 16.60
N ARG A 149 19.43 9.88 16.32
CA ARG A 149 20.20 10.99 16.88
C ARG A 149 21.21 11.48 15.83
N PRO A 150 21.31 12.79 15.62
CA PRO A 150 22.43 13.35 14.88
C PRO A 150 23.78 12.95 15.50
N ARG A 151 24.83 13.00 14.71
CA ARG A 151 26.21 12.93 15.19
C ARG A 151 26.41 13.97 16.29
N ILE A 152 27.17 13.60 17.33
CA ILE A 152 27.47 14.53 18.42
C ILE A 152 28.16 15.78 17.87
N GLY A 153 27.55 16.94 18.13
CA GLY A 153 28.01 18.25 17.63
C GLY A 153 27.23 18.79 16.42
N GLU A 154 26.35 17.99 15.82
CA GLU A 154 25.46 18.42 14.75
C GLU A 154 24.03 18.67 15.27
N ASP A 155 23.34 19.65 14.68
CA ASP A 155 21.94 19.97 15.02
C ASP A 155 20.94 19.08 14.26
N VAL A 156 21.38 18.51 13.13
CA VAL A 156 20.54 17.73 12.22
C VAL A 156 21.27 16.48 11.74
N SER A 157 20.50 15.42 11.53
CA SER A 157 20.98 14.12 11.08
C SER A 157 20.96 14.04 9.56
N GLY A 158 22.01 13.46 8.98
CA GLY A 158 22.06 12.96 7.61
C GLY A 158 21.25 11.68 7.41
N ASP A 159 21.07 10.89 8.46
CA ASP A 159 20.11 9.78 8.42
C ASP A 159 18.67 10.26 8.32
N ALA A 160 17.83 9.46 7.66
CA ALA A 160 16.39 9.59 7.66
C ALA A 160 15.67 8.24 7.73
N TYR A 161 14.39 8.27 8.07
CA TYR A 161 13.52 7.10 8.01
C TYR A 161 12.20 7.45 7.33
N PHE A 162 11.59 6.45 6.72
CA PHE A 162 10.29 6.56 6.05
C PHE A 162 9.39 5.43 6.51
N ILE A 163 8.13 5.72 6.82
CA ILE A 163 7.10 4.73 7.13
C ILE A 163 5.81 5.20 6.50
N LYS A 164 5.25 4.41 5.58
CA LYS A 164 3.97 4.70 4.93
C LYS A 164 3.11 3.45 4.90
N ARG A 165 1.91 3.57 5.46
CA ARG A 165 0.86 2.56 5.41
C ARG A 165 0.00 2.81 4.18
N PHE A 166 -0.32 1.74 3.44
CA PHE A 166 -1.18 1.82 2.27
C PHE A 166 -2.02 0.56 2.12
N SER A 167 -3.32 0.67 2.37
CA SER A 167 -4.32 -0.39 2.14
C SER A 167 -3.90 -1.77 2.68
N SER A 168 -3.28 -2.62 1.86
CA SER A 168 -2.86 -3.99 2.18
C SER A 168 -1.37 -4.18 2.49
N TYR A 169 -0.56 -3.12 2.44
CA TYR A 169 0.87 -3.20 2.74
C TYR A 169 1.38 -1.99 3.52
N VAL A 170 2.57 -2.13 4.07
CA VAL A 170 3.34 -1.03 4.63
C VAL A 170 4.70 -1.02 3.97
N ILE A 171 5.18 0.18 3.62
CA ILE A 171 6.52 0.42 3.10
C ILE A 171 7.28 1.24 4.13
N PHE A 172 8.54 0.88 4.35
CA PHE A 172 9.37 1.56 5.33
C PHE A 172 10.84 1.47 4.95
N SER A 173 11.62 2.43 5.41
CA SER A 173 13.01 2.61 5.00
C SER A 173 13.84 3.25 6.11
N VAL A 174 15.13 2.92 6.14
CA VAL A 174 16.18 3.76 6.72
C VAL A 174 17.08 4.21 5.58
N ILE A 175 17.51 5.46 5.62
CA ILE A 175 18.37 6.13 4.64
C ILE A 175 19.55 6.70 5.41
N ASP A 176 20.75 6.48 4.90
CA ASP A 176 22.02 6.99 5.43
C ASP A 176 22.69 7.78 4.29
N VAL A 177 22.73 9.11 4.42
CA VAL A 177 23.29 10.00 3.41
C VAL A 177 24.78 10.17 3.69
N LEU A 178 25.62 10.18 2.65
CA LEU A 178 27.06 10.33 2.85
C LEU A 178 27.42 11.63 3.59
N GLY A 179 28.14 11.48 4.70
CA GLY A 179 28.55 12.57 5.58
C GLY A 179 27.47 12.89 6.62
N HIS A 180 27.55 14.07 7.24
CA HIS A 180 26.67 14.46 8.35
C HIS A 180 26.31 15.94 8.26
N GLY A 181 25.45 16.39 9.17
CA GLY A 181 25.05 17.78 9.30
C GLY A 181 24.11 18.24 8.19
N ARG A 182 24.06 19.56 7.97
CA ARG A 182 23.01 20.19 7.15
C ARG A 182 22.97 19.71 5.71
N ASP A 183 24.13 19.59 5.07
CA ASP A 183 24.22 19.16 3.66
C ASP A 183 23.68 17.74 3.46
N ALA A 184 23.99 16.83 4.37
CA ALA A 184 23.49 15.46 4.33
C ALA A 184 21.98 15.43 4.61
N HIS A 185 21.53 16.22 5.58
CA HIS A 185 20.12 16.36 5.92
C HIS A 185 19.25 16.84 4.75
N ASP A 186 19.69 17.85 4.00
CA ASP A 186 18.92 18.38 2.87
C ASP A 186 18.77 17.34 1.73
N VAL A 187 19.78 16.48 1.54
CA VAL A 187 19.69 15.33 0.63
C VAL A 187 18.71 14.28 1.18
N ALA A 188 18.74 14.01 2.49
CA ALA A 188 17.83 13.08 3.14
C ALA A 188 16.36 13.51 2.95
N LEU A 189 16.05 14.80 3.10
CA LEU A 189 14.73 15.37 2.82
C LEU A 189 14.29 15.15 1.36
N SER A 190 15.22 15.24 0.42
CA SER A 190 14.95 14.98 -1.01
C SER A 190 14.58 13.52 -1.25
N VAL A 191 15.26 12.57 -0.58
CA VAL A 191 14.89 11.14 -0.65
C VAL A 191 13.51 10.89 -0.06
N LEU A 192 13.21 11.47 1.11
CA LEU A 192 11.89 11.35 1.74
C LEU A 192 10.77 11.86 0.83
N LYS A 193 11.01 12.97 0.12
CA LYS A 193 10.05 13.50 -0.86
C LYS A 193 9.83 12.53 -2.02
N ILE A 194 10.89 11.94 -2.57
CA ILE A 194 10.78 10.92 -3.62
C ILE A 194 9.97 9.71 -3.13
N LEU A 195 10.22 9.22 -1.92
CA LEU A 195 9.47 8.10 -1.34
C LEU A 195 7.99 8.46 -1.16
N GLU A 196 7.68 9.65 -0.65
CA GLU A 196 6.30 10.12 -0.45
C GLU A 196 5.52 10.29 -1.76
N ASP A 197 6.19 10.63 -2.86
CA ASP A 197 5.53 10.80 -4.16
C ASP A 197 5.37 9.47 -4.92
N ASN A 198 6.11 8.42 -4.53
CA ASN A 198 6.21 7.17 -5.31
C ASN A 198 5.96 5.88 -4.51
N TYR A 199 5.49 5.97 -3.26
CA TYR A 199 5.35 4.81 -2.36
C TYR A 199 4.46 3.67 -2.90
N THR A 200 3.62 3.94 -3.91
CA THR A 200 2.76 2.94 -4.58
C THR A 200 3.43 2.19 -5.72
N GLU A 201 4.59 2.63 -6.19
CA GLU A 201 5.33 2.02 -7.30
C GLU A 201 6.04 0.72 -6.87
N PRO A 202 6.45 -0.17 -7.79
CA PRO A 202 7.33 -1.30 -7.46
C PRO A 202 8.64 -0.84 -6.80
N LEU A 203 9.18 -1.58 -5.83
CA LEU A 203 10.38 -1.15 -5.08
C LEU A 203 11.59 -0.88 -5.99
N ALA A 204 11.78 -1.67 -7.05
CA ALA A 204 12.85 -1.42 -8.03
C ALA A 204 12.70 -0.05 -8.71
N LYS A 205 11.49 0.31 -9.13
CA LYS A 205 11.25 1.62 -9.74
C LYS A 205 11.49 2.76 -8.74
N ILE A 206 11.14 2.59 -7.47
CA ILE A 206 11.45 3.57 -6.42
C ILE A 206 12.97 3.73 -6.27
N ILE A 207 13.74 2.64 -6.25
CA ILE A 207 15.21 2.66 -6.20
C ILE A 207 15.78 3.43 -7.40
N ASP A 208 15.29 3.16 -8.62
CA ASP A 208 15.77 3.84 -9.83
C ASP A 208 15.45 5.35 -9.83
N ILE A 209 14.28 5.73 -9.31
CA ILE A 209 13.90 7.15 -9.14
C ILE A 209 14.80 7.80 -8.09
N CYS A 210 15.05 7.16 -6.95
CA CYS A 210 15.99 7.66 -5.94
C CYS A 210 17.40 7.80 -6.52
N HIS A 211 17.91 6.79 -7.23
CA HIS A 211 19.23 6.83 -7.84
C HIS A 211 19.36 7.97 -8.85
N THR A 212 18.35 8.18 -9.68
CA THR A 212 18.34 9.28 -10.67
C THR A 212 18.19 10.65 -9.99
N GLY A 213 17.28 10.76 -9.03
CA GLY A 213 17.01 12.02 -8.31
C GLY A 213 18.15 12.47 -7.40
N LEU A 214 19.01 11.55 -6.98
CA LEU A 214 20.20 11.86 -6.18
C LEU A 214 21.46 12.12 -7.01
N ARG A 215 21.40 12.10 -8.35
CA ARG A 215 22.56 12.44 -9.17
C ARG A 215 23.07 13.85 -8.84
N HIS A 216 24.39 14.00 -8.77
CA HIS A 216 25.07 15.25 -8.40
C HIS A 216 24.80 15.73 -6.95
N THR A 217 24.31 14.84 -6.08
CA THR A 217 24.25 15.06 -4.63
C THR A 217 25.38 14.31 -3.92
N ARG A 218 25.38 14.29 -2.58
CA ARG A 218 26.28 13.44 -1.79
C ARG A 218 26.02 11.95 -1.97
N GLY A 219 24.82 11.58 -2.41
CA GLY A 219 24.36 10.20 -2.50
C GLY A 219 23.96 9.61 -1.16
N ALA A 220 23.36 8.42 -1.19
CA ALA A 220 22.86 7.75 0.00
C ALA A 220 22.91 6.22 -0.10
N ALA A 221 23.07 5.57 1.04
CA ALA A 221 22.69 4.19 1.25
C ALA A 221 21.25 4.09 1.75
N MET A 222 20.58 2.99 1.45
CA MET A 222 19.16 2.80 1.79
C MET A 222 18.82 1.33 1.90
N ALA A 223 18.05 0.98 2.92
CA ALA A 223 17.30 -0.27 2.96
C ALA A 223 15.80 0.04 2.85
N LEU A 224 15.15 -0.47 1.81
CA LEU A 224 13.75 -0.25 1.52
C LEU A 224 12.97 -1.57 1.60
N CYS A 225 11.93 -1.56 2.42
CA CYS A 225 11.14 -2.73 2.77
C CYS A 225 9.67 -2.51 2.41
N ARG A 226 8.99 -3.55 1.92
CA ARG A 226 7.52 -3.59 1.82
C ARG A 226 6.99 -4.90 2.38
N VAL A 227 6.03 -4.81 3.30
CA VAL A 227 5.32 -5.97 3.83
C VAL A 227 3.88 -5.95 3.33
N ASN A 228 3.51 -6.93 2.52
CA ASN A 228 2.15 -7.16 2.09
C ASN A 228 1.51 -8.24 2.97
N PHE A 229 0.53 -7.83 3.77
CA PHE A 229 -0.09 -8.71 4.76
C PHE A 229 -1.03 -9.73 4.14
N LYS A 230 -1.70 -9.36 3.03
CA LYS A 230 -2.61 -10.25 2.30
C LYS A 230 -1.84 -11.37 1.60
N LEU A 231 -0.70 -11.03 1.01
CA LEU A 231 0.17 -11.99 0.33
C LEU A 231 1.15 -12.71 1.28
N LYS A 232 1.18 -12.35 2.57
CA LYS A 232 2.16 -12.82 3.55
C LYS A 232 3.59 -12.73 2.99
N LYS A 233 3.92 -11.57 2.41
CA LYS A 233 5.16 -11.33 1.66
C LYS A 233 5.95 -10.15 2.22
N PHE A 234 7.25 -10.33 2.40
CA PHE A 234 8.22 -9.30 2.74
C PHE A 234 9.16 -9.08 1.56
N GLU A 235 9.09 -7.91 0.93
CA GLU A 235 9.97 -7.47 -0.15
C GLU A 235 11.06 -6.55 0.40
N HIS A 236 12.30 -6.78 -0.01
CA HIS A 236 13.46 -6.02 0.47
C HIS A 236 14.43 -5.70 -0.67
N VAL A 237 14.97 -4.49 -0.63
CA VAL A 237 16.14 -4.09 -1.40
C VAL A 237 17.02 -3.20 -0.54
N GLY A 238 18.29 -3.56 -0.40
CA GLY A 238 19.30 -2.79 0.32
C GLY A 238 20.41 -2.37 -0.63
N ILE A 239 20.73 -1.08 -0.68
CA ILE A 239 21.84 -0.50 -1.44
C ILE A 239 22.78 0.18 -0.44
N GLY A 240 24.03 -0.27 -0.37
CA GLY A 240 25.03 0.29 0.54
C GLY A 240 25.06 -0.38 1.92
N ASN A 241 25.31 0.42 2.95
CA ASN A 241 25.64 0.02 4.33
C ASN A 241 24.47 0.07 5.33
N VAL A 242 23.25 0.46 4.92
CA VAL A 242 22.06 0.37 5.78
C VAL A 242 21.66 -1.10 5.91
N GLU A 243 21.78 -1.66 7.11
CA GLU A 243 21.51 -3.07 7.38
C GLU A 243 20.04 -3.32 7.77
N THR A 244 19.53 -4.47 7.35
CA THR A 244 18.22 -5.04 7.74
C THR A 244 18.42 -6.41 8.36
N ARG A 245 17.88 -6.64 9.55
CA ARG A 245 17.86 -7.97 10.20
C ARG A 245 16.44 -8.38 10.55
N VAL A 246 16.16 -9.67 10.44
CA VAL A 246 14.87 -10.24 10.80
C VAL A 246 15.06 -11.24 11.93
N PHE A 247 14.25 -11.09 12.98
CA PHE A 247 14.28 -11.95 14.16
C PHE A 247 12.90 -12.57 14.41
N GLY A 248 12.88 -13.74 15.07
CA GLY A 248 11.63 -14.41 15.44
C GLY A 248 10.90 -15.11 14.30
N ALA A 249 11.52 -15.23 13.12
CA ALA A 249 11.04 -16.10 12.05
C ALA A 249 11.39 -17.56 12.35
N THR A 250 10.52 -18.50 11.95
CA THR A 250 10.76 -19.95 12.13
C THR A 250 11.95 -20.46 11.32
N GLU A 251 12.18 -19.85 10.15
CA GLU A 251 13.36 -20.06 9.33
C GLU A 251 14.18 -18.76 9.30
N PRO A 252 15.53 -18.84 9.26
CA PRO A 252 16.36 -17.65 9.13
C PRO A 252 16.00 -16.86 7.87
N VAL A 253 15.57 -15.61 8.07
CA VAL A 253 15.42 -14.64 6.99
C VAL A 253 16.64 -13.74 7.04
N GLU A 254 17.50 -13.86 6.02
CA GLU A 254 18.74 -13.09 5.88
C GLU A 254 18.61 -12.11 4.71
N PRO A 255 18.15 -10.87 4.94
CA PRO A 255 18.08 -9.84 3.91
C PRO A 255 19.45 -9.59 3.29
N PHE A 256 19.50 -9.60 1.95
CA PHE A 256 20.72 -9.34 1.19
C PHE A 256 20.85 -7.86 0.78
N PHE A 257 22.08 -7.35 0.73
CA PHE A 257 22.44 -5.97 0.37
C PHE A 257 23.35 -5.97 -0.85
N PHE A 258 23.15 -4.98 -1.72
CA PHE A 258 23.97 -4.77 -2.90
C PHE A 258 24.93 -3.61 -2.66
N ASN A 259 26.15 -3.73 -3.20
CA ASN A 259 27.10 -2.64 -3.15
C ASN A 259 26.62 -1.46 -4.00
N GLY A 260 26.78 -0.27 -3.47
CA GLY A 260 26.50 0.95 -4.19
C GLY A 260 26.07 2.10 -3.30
N THR A 261 25.91 3.23 -3.96
CA THR A 261 25.48 4.49 -3.39
C THR A 261 24.52 5.13 -4.39
N LEU A 262 23.28 5.34 -3.98
CA LEU A 262 22.26 6.01 -4.79
C LEU A 262 22.75 7.41 -5.16
N GLY A 263 22.56 7.82 -6.42
CA GLY A 263 23.07 9.10 -6.93
C GLY A 263 24.53 9.10 -7.39
N MET A 264 25.31 8.05 -7.09
CA MET A 264 26.72 7.94 -7.48
C MET A 264 26.97 6.72 -8.39
N ALA A 265 27.09 5.54 -7.79
CA ALA A 265 27.39 4.29 -8.49
C ALA A 265 26.62 3.15 -7.84
N MET A 266 25.89 2.37 -8.62
CA MET A 266 25.08 1.26 -8.14
C MET A 266 25.31 0.05 -9.03
N GLU A 267 25.65 -1.09 -8.42
CA GLU A 267 25.74 -2.35 -9.14
C GLU A 267 24.34 -2.87 -9.53
N ASN A 268 24.30 -3.94 -10.31
CA ASN A 268 23.03 -4.64 -10.56
C ASN A 268 22.43 -5.11 -9.24
N TYR A 269 21.20 -4.68 -8.98
CA TYR A 269 20.45 -5.05 -7.80
C TYR A 269 19.18 -5.82 -8.19
N ARG A 270 18.53 -6.43 -7.20
CA ARG A 270 17.18 -6.98 -7.36
C ARG A 270 16.40 -6.80 -6.07
N VAL A 271 15.08 -6.71 -6.21
CA VAL A 271 14.17 -6.86 -5.06
C VAL A 271 14.11 -8.34 -4.72
N ILE A 272 14.34 -8.66 -3.44
CA ILE A 272 14.28 -10.04 -2.95
C ILE A 272 13.04 -10.18 -2.08
N GLU A 273 12.41 -11.33 -2.23
CA GLU A 273 11.14 -11.66 -1.58
C GLU A 273 11.37 -12.75 -0.55
N TYR A 274 10.83 -12.54 0.65
CA TYR A 274 10.87 -13.45 1.77
C TYR A 274 9.45 -13.70 2.27
N PRO A 275 9.17 -14.84 2.92
CA PRO A 275 7.91 -15.05 3.61
C PRO A 275 7.75 -14.06 4.77
N TYR A 276 6.57 -13.45 4.90
CA TYR A 276 6.22 -12.66 6.07
C TYR A 276 5.52 -13.55 7.10
N ILE A 277 6.10 -13.63 8.30
CA ILE A 277 5.55 -14.36 9.44
C ILE A 277 5.13 -13.35 10.49
N GLU A 278 3.90 -13.49 10.97
CA GLU A 278 3.35 -12.60 11.99
C GLU A 278 4.13 -12.71 13.31
N GLY A 279 4.47 -11.57 13.90
CA GLY A 279 5.29 -11.50 15.11
C GLY A 279 6.80 -11.44 14.89
N MET A 280 7.29 -11.59 13.64
CA MET A 280 8.70 -11.37 13.34
C MET A 280 9.08 -9.90 13.53
N ALA A 281 10.27 -9.63 14.04
CA ALA A 281 10.80 -8.28 14.18
C ALA A 281 11.76 -7.97 13.03
N ILE A 282 11.45 -6.96 12.22
CA ILE A 282 12.31 -6.43 11.16
C ILE A 282 13.01 -5.18 11.71
N VAL A 283 14.33 -5.20 11.72
CA VAL A 283 15.17 -4.14 12.30
C VAL A 283 16.04 -3.55 11.19
N LEU A 284 15.85 -2.27 10.89
CA LEU A 284 16.70 -1.51 9.97
C LEU A 284 17.58 -0.56 10.78
N PHE A 285 18.84 -0.40 10.38
CA PHE A 285 19.74 0.53 11.06
C PHE A 285 20.85 1.06 10.15
N SER A 286 21.23 2.32 10.36
CA SER A 286 22.41 2.94 9.75
C SER A 286 23.70 2.44 10.37
N ASP A 287 24.85 2.76 9.78
CA ASP A 287 26.14 2.29 10.27
C ASP A 287 26.60 2.95 11.59
N GLY A 288 25.93 4.03 12.00
CA GLY A 288 25.99 4.60 13.34
C GLY A 288 25.50 3.67 14.45
N ILE A 289 24.81 2.57 14.11
CA ILE A 289 24.51 1.48 15.04
C ILE A 289 25.53 0.34 14.86
N SER A 290 26.11 -0.13 15.96
CA SER A 290 27.01 -1.27 15.96
C SER A 290 26.29 -2.56 15.59
N ARG A 291 26.70 -3.19 14.47
CA ARG A 291 26.23 -4.51 13.99
C ARG A 291 26.43 -5.69 14.95
N ARG A 292 27.02 -5.49 16.13
CA ARG A 292 27.34 -6.54 17.12
C ARG A 292 26.18 -6.89 18.04
N PHE A 293 25.04 -6.21 17.93
CA PHE A 293 23.87 -6.56 18.72
C PHE A 293 23.22 -7.86 18.25
N ASP A 294 22.58 -8.53 19.19
CA ASP A 294 21.68 -9.66 18.97
C ASP A 294 20.48 -9.55 19.92
N LEU A 295 19.37 -10.20 19.58
CA LEU A 295 18.14 -10.15 20.37
C LEU A 295 17.82 -11.51 20.98
N SER A 296 17.80 -11.55 22.31
CA SER A 296 17.37 -12.75 23.04
C SER A 296 15.89 -13.05 22.81
N GLN A 297 15.49 -14.31 23.00
CA GLN A 297 14.08 -14.72 22.92
C GLN A 297 13.17 -13.89 23.83
N GLN A 298 13.66 -13.49 25.01
CA GLN A 298 12.93 -12.61 25.91
C GLN A 298 12.75 -11.21 25.31
N MET A 299 13.79 -10.65 24.69
CA MET A 299 13.69 -9.36 23.99
C MET A 299 12.70 -9.43 22.82
N LEU A 300 12.62 -10.56 22.12
CA LEU A 300 11.64 -10.75 21.04
C LEU A 300 10.19 -10.79 21.52
N THR A 301 9.90 -10.92 22.81
CA THR A 301 8.52 -10.75 23.35
C THR A 301 8.15 -9.28 23.55
N LYS A 302 9.13 -8.37 23.54
CA LYS A 302 8.94 -6.95 23.86
C LYS A 302 8.33 -6.16 22.70
N THR A 303 7.86 -4.95 23.02
CA THR A 303 7.34 -4.00 22.04
C THR A 303 8.44 -3.49 21.10
N PRO A 304 8.12 -3.01 19.89
CA PRO A 304 9.11 -2.36 19.02
C PRO A 304 9.88 -1.24 19.72
N GLN A 305 9.22 -0.50 20.60
CA GLN A 305 9.83 0.60 21.34
C GLN A 305 10.89 0.12 22.32
N GLU A 306 10.60 -0.92 23.12
CA GLU A 306 11.57 -1.51 24.03
C GLU A 306 12.76 -2.11 23.27
N ILE A 307 12.53 -2.78 22.13
CA ILE A 307 13.59 -3.36 21.29
C ILE A 307 14.46 -2.25 20.69
N ALA A 308 13.83 -1.25 20.05
CA ALA A 308 14.55 -0.14 19.41
C ALA A 308 15.37 0.64 20.45
N LYS A 309 14.80 0.90 21.63
CA LYS A 309 15.50 1.55 22.73
C LYS A 309 16.69 0.73 23.23
N PHE A 310 16.51 -0.58 23.42
CA PHE A 310 17.60 -1.47 23.82
C PHE A 310 18.76 -1.44 22.82
N ILE A 311 18.47 -1.54 21.52
CA ILE A 311 19.50 -1.47 20.48
C ILE A 311 20.18 -0.10 20.52
N PHE A 312 19.41 0.98 20.57
CA PHE A 312 19.94 2.32 20.54
C PHE A 312 20.85 2.64 21.73
N ASP A 313 20.37 2.41 22.96
CA ASP A 313 21.11 2.75 24.18
C ASP A 313 22.44 1.98 24.32
N ASN A 314 22.53 0.76 23.78
CA ASN A 314 23.69 -0.12 23.96
C ASN A 314 24.64 -0.14 22.76
N TYR A 315 24.17 0.27 21.57
CA TYR A 315 24.91 0.06 20.32
C TYR A 315 25.02 1.28 19.41
N ALA A 316 24.39 2.42 19.74
CA ALA A 316 24.61 3.67 19.01
C ALA A 316 26.02 4.23 19.23
N ARG A 317 26.65 4.71 18.15
CA ARG A 317 27.98 5.32 18.15
C ARG A 317 27.87 6.82 18.20
N ASP A 318 28.68 7.47 19.03
CA ASP A 318 28.72 8.93 19.15
C ASP A 318 29.47 9.63 18.02
N THR A 319 30.18 8.86 17.18
CA THR A 319 31.01 9.37 16.08
C THR A 319 30.23 9.61 14.80
N ASP A 320 28.96 9.22 14.73
CA ASP A 320 28.14 9.31 13.53
C ASP A 320 26.66 9.59 13.82
N ASP A 321 25.91 9.90 12.76
CA ASP A 321 24.45 9.85 12.79
C ASP A 321 24.01 8.42 13.09
N ALA A 322 23.05 8.24 14.00
CA ALA A 322 22.65 6.91 14.45
C ALA A 322 21.14 6.76 14.37
N THR A 323 20.66 5.80 13.58
CA THR A 323 19.24 5.52 13.40
C THR A 323 18.96 4.03 13.47
N VAL A 324 17.97 3.65 14.27
CA VAL A 324 17.40 2.30 14.29
C VAL A 324 15.87 2.38 14.17
N LEU A 325 15.32 1.57 13.28
CA LEU A 325 13.88 1.39 13.08
C LEU A 325 13.55 -0.07 13.34
N VAL A 326 12.57 -0.32 14.22
CA VAL A 326 12.04 -1.66 14.48
C VAL A 326 10.58 -1.72 14.05
N ALA A 327 10.25 -2.70 13.22
CA ALA A 327 8.90 -3.04 12.80
C ALA A 327 8.54 -4.45 13.28
N LYS A 328 7.40 -4.63 13.95
CA LYS A 328 6.97 -5.92 14.48
C LYS A 328 5.45 -6.00 14.62
#